data_AF-A0A958IWW5-F1
#
_entry.id   AF-A0A958IWW5-F1
#
_cell.length_a   1.000
_cell.length_b   1.000
_cell.length_c   1.000
_cell.angle_alpha   90.00
_cell.angle_beta   90.00
_cell.angle_gamma   90.00
#
_symmetry.space_group_name_H-M   'P 1'
#
loop_
_entity.id
_entity.type
_entity.pdbx_description
1 polymer ?
#
loop_
_entity_poly.entity_id
_entity_poly.type
_entity_poly.pdbx_seq_one_letter_code
_entity_poly.pdbx_strand_id
1 'polypeptide(L)' 'KHSLARIVVEKDIDTIFHMAAILSATGEKDPKYAYDVNMTGLINVLEVARKKRVERVITPSSIAVFGPDAPKNNTP' A
#
# COMPACT_ATOMS: atom_id res chain seq x y z
N LYS A 1 18.28 9.91 5.51
CA LYS A 1 17.08 9.06 5.27
C LYS A 1 17.54 7.82 4.51
N HIS A 2 17.27 6.62 5.02
CA HIS A 2 17.61 5.37 4.34
C HIS A 2 16.48 4.99 3.37
N SER A 3 16.81 4.53 2.15
CA SER A 3 15.80 4.09 1.18
C SER A 3 15.26 2.71 1.56
N LEU A 4 13.99 2.44 1.25
CA LEU A 4 13.32 1.16 1.53
C LEU A 4 14.14 -0.04 1.02
N ALA A 5 14.63 0.05 -0.22
CA ALA A 5 15.44 -1.01 -0.84
C ALA A 5 16.73 -1.32 -0.06
N ARG A 6 17.33 -0.30 0.56
CA ARG A 6 18.54 -0.46 1.37
C ARG A 6 18.23 -1.20 2.67
N ILE A 7 17.15 -0.80 3.34
CA ILE A 7 16.70 -1.43 4.60
C ILE A 7 16.36 -2.91 4.36
N VAL A 8 15.64 -3.22 3.28
CA VAL A 8 15.26 -4.60 2.92
C VAL A 8 16.49 -5.50 2.80
N VAL A 9 17.57 -5.01 2.18
CA VAL A 9 18.80 -5.79 2.00
C VAL A 9 19.62 -5.85 3.30
N GLU A 10 19.81 -4.71 3.98
CA GLU A 10 20.64 -4.63 5.20
C GLU A 10 20.07 -5.44 6.38
N LYS A 11 18.75 -5.66 6.39
CA LYS A 11 18.03 -6.34 7.47
C LYS A 11 17.49 -7.71 7.07
N ASP A 12 17.78 -8.16 5.85
CA ASP A 12 17.32 -9.44 5.30
C ASP A 12 15.80 -9.64 5.47
N ILE A 13 15.03 -8.65 5.02
CA ILE A 13 13.56 -8.64 5.19
C ILE A 13 12.91 -9.64 4.23
N ASP A 14 12.20 -10.62 4.77
CA ASP A 14 11.42 -11.60 4.00
C ASP A 14 9.93 -11.20 3.81
N THR A 15 9.41 -10.35 4.70
CA THR A 15 7.98 -10.03 4.78
C THR A 15 7.79 -8.53 5.04
N ILE A 16 6.94 -7.89 4.24
CA ILE A 16 6.57 -6.49 4.41
C ILE A 16 5.08 -6.36 4.73
N PHE A 17 4.78 -5.76 5.88
CA PHE A 17 3.44 -5.27 6.22
C PHE A 17 3.32 -3.80 5.84
N HIS A 18 2.70 -3.51 4.70
CA HIS A 18 2.56 -2.15 4.17
C HIS A 18 1.24 -1.51 4.63
N MET A 19 1.30 -0.78 5.75
CA MET A 19 0.15 -0.08 6.35
C MET A 19 0.12 1.43 6.08
N ALA A 20 1.10 1.96 5.34
CA ALA A 20 1.18 3.40 5.07
C ALA A 20 0.12 3.79 4.05
N ALA A 21 -0.82 4.63 4.45
CA ALA A 21 -1.88 5.17 3.59
C ALA A 21 -2.41 6.50 4.13
N ILE A 22 -2.96 7.33 3.22
CA ILE A 22 -3.84 8.45 3.51
C ILE A 22 -5.28 7.95 3.46
N LEU A 23 -6.00 8.09 4.57
CA LEU A 23 -7.40 7.66 4.72
C LEU A 23 -8.37 8.67 4.09
N SER A 24 -9.60 8.21 3.80
CA SER A 24 -10.63 8.92 3.03
C SER A 24 -10.78 10.40 3.41
N ALA A 25 -11.12 10.73 4.66
CA ALA A 25 -11.40 12.11 5.07
C ALA A 25 -10.22 13.07 4.86
N THR A 26 -8.98 12.56 4.94
CA THR A 26 -7.77 13.36 4.63
C THR A 26 -7.48 13.34 3.14
N GLY A 27 -7.73 12.21 2.46
CA GLY A 27 -7.48 12.07 1.04
C GLY A 27 -8.39 12.92 0.16
N GLU A 28 -9.65 13.11 0.56
CA GLU A 28 -10.57 14.01 -0.15
C GLU A 28 -10.12 15.49 -0.08
N LYS A 29 -9.30 15.88 0.92
CA LYS A 29 -8.77 17.24 1.04
C LYS A 29 -7.59 17.47 0.09
N ASP A 30 -6.80 16.43 -0.18
CA ASP A 30 -5.69 16.46 -1.15
C ASP A 30 -5.60 15.12 -1.89
N PRO A 31 -6.39 14.96 -2.97
CA PRO A 31 -6.46 13.70 -3.71
C PRO A 31 -5.14 13.32 -4.38
N LYS A 32 -4.34 14.33 -4.78
CA LYS A 32 -3.04 14.08 -5.41
C LYS A 32 -2.07 13.50 -4.40
N TYR A 33 -2.00 14.10 -3.20
CA TYR A 33 -1.14 13.57 -2.14
C TYR A 33 -1.58 12.18 -1.69
N ALA A 34 -2.89 11.94 -1.60
CA ALA A 34 -3.42 10.61 -1.29
C ALA A 34 -3.01 9.57 -2.36
N TYR A 35 -3.09 9.93 -3.64
CA TYR A 35 -2.66 9.05 -4.73
C TYR A 35 -1.15 8.77 -4.66
N ASP A 36 -0.33 9.82 -4.45
CA ASP A 36 1.12 9.69 -4.35
C ASP A 36 1.54 8.78 -3.18
N VAL A 37 0.88 8.90 -2.03
CA VAL A 37 1.18 8.02 -0.89
C VAL A 37 0.64 6.60 -1.11
N ASN A 38 -0.63 6.46 -1.48
CA ASN A 38 -1.30 5.16 -1.50
C ASN A 38 -0.88 4.32 -2.71
N MET A 39 -0.87 4.90 -3.91
CA MET A 39 -0.61 4.16 -5.14
C MET A 39 0.88 4.12 -5.45
N THR A 40 1.56 5.27 -5.48
CA THR A 40 3.00 5.29 -5.76
C THR A 40 3.79 4.64 -4.61
N GLY A 41 3.38 4.83 -3.36
CA GLY A 41 3.96 4.14 -2.20
C GLY A 41 3.83 2.61 -2.29
N LEU A 42 2.63 2.10 -2.60
CA LEU A 42 2.42 0.65 -2.79
C LEU A 42 3.27 0.09 -3.93
N ILE A 43 3.29 0.77 -5.09
CA ILE A 43 4.12 0.34 -6.24
C ILE A 43 5.60 0.29 -5.87
N ASN A 44 6.10 1.27 -5.11
CA ASN A 44 7.49 1.25 -4.63
C ASN A 44 7.79 0.02 -3.76
N VAL A 45 6.87 -0.34 -2.85
CA VAL A 45 7.01 -1.54 -2.01
C VAL A 45 7.01 -2.80 -2.86
N LEU A 46 6.06 -2.94 -3.79
CA LEU A 46 5.95 -4.09 -4.68
C LEU A 46 7.19 -4.24 -5.58
N GLU A 47 7.71 -3.14 -6.12
CA GLU A 47 8.91 -3.16 -6.95
C GLU A 47 10.17 -3.53 -6.15
N VAL A 48 10.29 -3.05 -4.91
CA VAL A 48 11.39 -3.47 -4.03
C VAL A 48 11.25 -4.95 -3.70
N ALA A 49 10.06 -5.42 -3.34
CA ALA A 49 9.80 -6.82 -3.04
C ALA A 49 10.17 -7.73 -4.22
N ARG A 50 9.72 -7.38 -5.43
CA ARG A 50 10.04 -8.08 -6.68
C ARG A 50 11.55 -8.14 -6.95
N LYS A 51 12.25 -7.01 -6.85
CA LYS A 51 13.68 -6.91 -7.16
C LYS A 51 14.58 -7.54 -6.11
N LYS A 52 14.15 -7.56 -4.84
CA LYS A 52 14.92 -8.06 -3.70
C LYS A 52 14.48 -9.44 -3.23
N ARG A 53 13.51 -10.06 -3.91
CA ARG A 53 12.99 -11.41 -3.61
C ARG A 53 12.44 -11.53 -2.19
N VAL A 54 11.74 -10.49 -1.74
CA VAL A 54 10.93 -10.54 -0.52
C VAL A 54 9.83 -11.58 -0.75
N GLU A 55 9.68 -12.52 0.18
CA GLU A 55 8.75 -13.65 0.06
C GLU A 55 7.29 -13.20 0.10
N ARG A 56 6.96 -12.23 0.97
CA ARG A 56 5.57 -11.85 1.22
C ARG A 56 5.39 -10.35 1.38
N VAL A 57 4.34 -9.82 0.76
CA VAL A 57 3.84 -8.46 1.01
C VAL A 57 2.38 -8.54 1.43
N ILE A 58 2.06 -7.90 2.55
CA ILE A 58 0.70 -7.80 3.07
C ILE A 58 0.32 -6.33 3.06
N THR A 59 -0.77 -6.01 2.37
CA THR A 59 -1.33 -4.65 2.33
C THR A 59 -2.82 -4.73 2.67
N PRO A 60 -3.30 -3.98 3.66
CA PRO A 60 -4.71 -3.94 3.98
C PRO A 60 -5.43 -3.08 2.93
N SER A 61 -6.45 -3.66 2.30
CA SER A 61 -7.45 -2.89 1.55
C SER A 61 -8.47 -2.28 2.51
N SER A 62 -9.52 -1.65 1.99
CA SER A 62 -10.60 -1.06 2.78
C SER A 62 -11.94 -1.30 2.10
N ILE A 63 -13.02 -1.32 2.89
CA ILE A 63 -14.41 -1.28 2.38
C ILE A 63 -14.66 -0.04 1.51
N ALA A 64 -13.85 1.01 1.64
CA ALA A 64 -13.93 2.24 0.85
C ALA A 64 -13.64 2.04 -0.65
N VAL A 65 -13.19 0.86 -1.09
CA VAL A 65 -13.10 0.51 -2.51
C VAL A 65 -14.47 0.31 -3.16
N PHE A 66 -15.52 0.10 -2.37
CA PHE A 66 -16.88 -0.07 -2.85
C PHE A 66 -17.60 1.28 -3.00
N GLY A 67 -18.28 1.45 -4.13
CA GLY A 67 -19.15 2.59 -4.41
C GLY A 67 -20.63 2.31 -4.10
N PRO A 68 -21.51 3.29 -4.32
CA PRO A 68 -22.96 3.15 -4.09
C PRO A 68 -23.63 2.00 -4.84
N ASP A 69 -23.05 1.59 -5.97
CA ASP A 69 -23.55 0.54 -6.84
C ASP A 69 -23.08 -0.87 -6.46
N ALA A 70 -22.24 -0.99 -5.43
CA ALA A 70 -21.80 -2.31 -4.96
C ALA A 70 -23.00 -3.16 -4.50
N PRO A 71 -23.03 -4.46 -4.82
CA PRO A 71 -24.11 -5.36 -4.38
C PRO A 71 -24.30 -5.29 -2.86
N LYS A 72 -25.53 -5.17 -2.36
CA LYS A 72 -25.75 -5.10 -0.90
C LYS A 72 -25.68 -6.46 -0.22
N ASN A 73 -25.85 -7.53 -0.99
CA ASN A 73 -25.80 -8.90 -0.50
C ASN A 73 -24.54 -9.59 -1.01
N ASN A 74 -23.81 -10.27 -0.13
CA ASN A 74 -22.54 -10.95 -0.43
C ASN A 74 -21.43 -10.05 -0.98
N THR A 75 -21.41 -8.75 -0.67
CA THR A 75 -20.20 -7.94 -0.87
C THR A 75 -19.19 -8.31 0.23
N PRO A 76 -17.93 -8.59 -0.13
CA PRO A 76 -16.88 -9.02 0.79
C PRO A 76 -16.66 -8.09 1.99
#